data_AF-A0A351FTR5-F1
#
_entry.id   AF-A0A351FTR5-F1
#
_cell.length_a   1.000
_cell.length_b   1.000
_cell.length_c   1.000
_cell.angle_alpha   90.00
_cell.angle_beta   90.00
_cell.angle_gamma   90.00
#
_symmetry.space_group_name_H-M   'P 1'
#
loop_
_entity.id
_entity.type
_entity.pdbx_description
1 polymer ?
#
loop_
_entity_poly.entity_id
_entity_poly.type
_entity_poly.pdbx_seq_one_letter_code
_entity_poly.pdbx_strand_id
1 'polypeptide(L)'
;KGKGKGKGGNNQLLATTMKRLAKAELTDEQKEKITGMAKEWQAKVAELSKKAALTKEQRTKMAEARKQAAADGKKGKEAREAIMAAAGLSDEQKEAQTAANKARFEFGQAVNALLTAEQKEKAGVRAPKKKGAKKKKKEDA
;
A
#
# COMPACT_ATOMS: atom_id res chain seq x y z
N LYS A 1 23.92 6.50 12.06
CA LYS A 1 23.36 7.40 11.01
C LYS A 1 21.91 7.00 10.71
N GLY A 2 20.97 7.31 11.63
CA GLY A 2 19.55 6.99 11.47
C GLY A 2 18.83 8.08 10.69
N LYS A 3 18.62 7.87 9.38
CA LYS A 3 17.87 8.83 8.54
C LYS A 3 16.38 8.87 8.96
N GLY A 4 15.99 9.95 9.64
CA GLY A 4 14.73 10.65 9.42
C GLY A 4 13.42 9.89 9.65
N LYS A 5 13.11 9.53 10.90
CA LYS A 5 11.71 9.32 11.33
C LYS A 5 11.13 10.69 11.70
N GLY A 6 10.41 11.34 10.79
CA GLY A 6 9.74 12.60 11.16
C GLY A 6 9.33 13.55 10.05
N LYS A 7 8.82 13.08 8.89
CA LYS A 7 7.99 13.93 8.00
C LYS A 7 7.13 13.15 6.99
N GLY A 8 6.91 11.86 7.24
CA GLY A 8 6.17 10.98 6.31
C GLY A 8 4.66 10.89 6.61
N GLY A 9 4.20 11.35 7.77
CA GLY A 9 2.83 11.09 8.23
C GLY A 9 1.73 11.88 7.51
N ASN A 10 2.04 13.03 6.91
CA ASN A 10 1.02 13.94 6.38
C ASN A 10 0.97 14.05 4.86
N ASN A 11 1.90 13.44 4.12
CA ASN A 11 1.96 13.59 2.66
C ASN A 11 2.33 12.29 1.91
N GLN A 12 2.25 11.13 2.56
CA GLN A 12 2.71 9.88 1.96
C GLN A 12 1.81 9.39 0.82
N LEU A 13 0.49 9.56 0.92
CA LEU A 13 -0.43 9.27 -0.19
C LEU A 13 -0.14 10.17 -1.39
N LEU A 14 0.06 11.48 -1.18
CA LEU A 14 0.39 12.41 -2.26
C LEU A 14 1.74 12.06 -2.90
N ALA A 15 2.79 11.90 -2.09
CA ALA A 15 4.13 11.63 -2.59
C ALA A 15 4.20 10.31 -3.40
N THR A 16 3.52 9.26 -2.91
CA THR A 16 3.46 7.98 -3.62
C THR A 16 2.69 8.13 -4.94
N THR A 17 1.62 8.92 -4.95
CA THR A 17 0.80 9.15 -6.13
C THR A 17 1.52 9.98 -7.17
N MET A 18 2.11 11.11 -6.78
CA MET A 18 2.88 11.96 -7.69
C MET A 18 4.07 11.19 -8.26
N LYS A 19 4.75 10.35 -7.46
CA LYS A 19 5.80 9.48 -7.97
C LYS A 19 5.29 8.47 -9.00
N ARG A 20 4.12 7.87 -8.77
CA ARG A 20 3.49 6.93 -9.73
C ARG A 20 3.09 7.64 -11.03
N LEU A 21 2.66 8.89 -10.93
CA LEU A 21 2.17 9.69 -12.05
C LEU A 21 3.21 10.63 -12.65
N ALA A 22 4.49 10.47 -12.30
CA ALA A 22 5.56 11.37 -12.74
C ALA A 22 5.69 11.44 -14.27
N LYS A 23 5.33 10.36 -14.98
CA LYS A 23 5.32 10.29 -16.45
C LYS A 23 3.98 10.66 -17.08
N ALA A 24 2.96 10.91 -16.27
CA ALA A 24 1.59 11.13 -16.72
C ALA A 24 1.34 12.54 -17.26
N GLU A 25 2.33 13.44 -17.23
CA GLU A 25 2.20 14.83 -17.69
C GLU A 25 0.89 15.47 -17.19
N LEU A 26 0.73 15.49 -15.87
CA LEU A 26 -0.48 16.00 -15.23
C LEU A 26 -0.61 17.50 -15.47
N THR A 27 -1.83 17.95 -15.76
CA THR A 27 -2.16 19.37 -15.77
C THR A 27 -2.12 19.93 -14.34
N ASP A 28 -1.98 21.24 -14.20
CA ASP A 28 -1.94 21.86 -12.86
C ASP A 28 -3.26 21.68 -12.12
N GLU A 29 -4.40 21.74 -12.82
CA GLU A 29 -5.71 21.44 -12.25
C GLU A 29 -5.81 19.99 -11.72
N GLN A 30 -5.24 19.01 -12.43
CA GLN A 30 -5.17 17.62 -11.96
C GLN A 30 -4.27 17.50 -10.72
N LYS A 31 -3.13 18.19 -10.69
CA LYS A 31 -2.23 18.19 -9.52
C LYS A 31 -2.91 18.78 -8.30
N GLU A 32 -3.66 19.87 -8.46
CA GLU A 32 -4.41 20.50 -7.37
C GLU A 32 -5.51 19.58 -6.84
N LYS A 33 -6.33 18.98 -7.73
CA LYS A 33 -7.36 18.01 -7.33
C LYS A 33 -6.77 16.80 -6.60
N ILE A 34 -5.67 16.25 -7.09
CA ILE A 34 -4.97 15.12 -6.43
C ILE A 34 -4.43 15.56 -5.06
N THR A 35 -3.89 16.77 -4.95
CA THR A 35 -3.37 17.30 -3.69
C THR A 35 -4.48 17.51 -2.66
N GLY A 36 -5.63 18.07 -3.07
CA GLY A 36 -6.82 18.23 -2.23
C GLY A 36 -7.32 16.89 -1.71
N MET A 37 -7.58 15.94 -2.61
CA MET A 37 -8.00 14.58 -2.25
C MET A 37 -6.98 13.91 -1.33
N ALA A 38 -5.68 14.03 -1.61
CA ALA A 38 -4.67 13.38 -0.80
C ALA A 38 -4.71 13.85 0.66
N LYS A 39 -4.99 15.14 0.93
CA LYS A 39 -5.11 15.64 2.31
C LYS A 39 -6.26 14.99 3.07
N GLU A 40 -7.45 14.93 2.47
CA GLU A 40 -8.65 14.35 3.09
C GLU A 40 -8.47 12.84 3.35
N TRP A 41 -7.98 12.12 2.34
CA TRP A 41 -7.79 10.68 2.42
C TRP A 41 -6.61 10.31 3.32
N GLN A 42 -5.58 11.16 3.41
CA GLN A 42 -4.47 10.97 4.35
C GLN A 42 -4.97 11.02 5.79
N ALA A 43 -5.85 11.95 6.15
CA ALA A 43 -6.43 12.02 7.50
C ALA A 43 -7.21 10.73 7.83
N LYS A 44 -8.09 10.30 6.92
CA LYS A 44 -8.85 9.04 7.08
C LYS A 44 -7.94 7.82 7.25
N VAL A 45 -6.91 7.72 6.41
CA VAL A 45 -5.94 6.61 6.47
C VAL A 45 -5.07 6.67 7.73
N ALA A 46 -4.72 7.86 8.21
CA ALA A 46 -3.94 8.04 9.43
C ALA A 46 -4.72 7.54 10.67
N GLU A 47 -5.99 7.92 10.79
CA GLU A 47 -6.86 7.45 11.88
C GLU A 47 -7.01 5.92 11.88
N LEU A 48 -7.28 5.33 10.71
CA LEU A 48 -7.37 3.87 10.58
C LEU A 48 -6.03 3.18 10.85
N SER A 49 -4.91 3.82 10.48
CA SER A 49 -3.58 3.26 10.75
C SER A 49 -3.20 3.33 12.23
N LYS A 50 -3.72 4.31 12.98
CA LYS A 50 -3.57 4.36 14.45
C LYS A 50 -4.34 3.22 15.11
N LYS A 51 -5.58 2.95 14.67
CA LYS A 51 -6.38 1.81 15.16
C LYS A 51 -5.75 0.46 14.81
N ALA A 52 -5.12 0.36 13.63
CA ALA A 52 -4.37 -0.82 13.21
C ALA A 52 -2.96 -0.90 13.81
N ALA A 53 -2.57 0.01 14.71
CA ALA A 53 -1.20 0.06 15.22
C ALA A 53 -0.93 -1.14 16.12
N LEU A 54 0.17 -1.83 15.83
CA LEU A 54 0.65 -2.94 16.65
C LEU A 54 1.23 -2.43 17.96
N THR A 55 0.95 -3.13 19.05
CA THR A 55 1.63 -2.93 20.33
C THR A 55 3.09 -3.35 20.23
N LYS A 56 3.92 -2.95 21.21
CA LYS A 56 5.34 -3.35 21.25
C LYS A 56 5.50 -4.87 21.29
N GLU A 57 4.66 -5.55 22.06
CA GLU A 57 4.68 -7.00 22.20
C GLU A 57 4.31 -7.71 20.90
N GLN A 58 3.24 -7.26 20.23
CA GLN A 58 2.84 -7.82 18.93
C GLN A 58 3.95 -7.66 17.88
N ARG A 59 4.67 -6.53 17.90
CA ARG A 59 5.83 -6.31 17.00
C ARG A 59 6.96 -7.29 17.28
N THR A 60 7.24 -7.58 18.55
CA THR A 60 8.25 -8.57 18.95
C THR A 60 7.85 -9.97 18.47
N LYS A 61 6.61 -10.40 18.75
CA LYS A 61 6.09 -11.70 18.30
C LYS A 61 6.16 -11.85 16.78
N MET A 62 5.81 -10.81 16.03
CA MET A 62 5.97 -10.80 14.57
C MET A 62 7.43 -10.89 14.12
N ALA A 63 8.35 -10.23 14.81
CA ALA A 63 9.77 -10.28 14.48
C ALA A 63 10.37 -11.67 14.73
N GLU A 64 9.99 -12.32 15.83
CA GLU A 64 10.39 -13.69 16.15
C GLU A 64 9.79 -14.68 15.17
N ALA A 65 8.48 -14.59 14.91
CA ALA A 65 7.82 -15.43 13.92
C ALA A 65 8.40 -15.25 12.52
N ARG A 66 8.91 -14.06 12.18
CA ARG A 66 9.60 -13.82 10.92
C ARG A 66 10.96 -14.51 10.87
N LYS A 67 11.72 -14.51 11.97
CA LYS A 67 12.98 -15.25 12.07
C LYS A 67 12.73 -16.75 11.97
N GLN A 68 11.71 -17.25 12.68
CA GLN A 68 11.32 -18.66 12.63
C GLN A 68 10.87 -19.08 11.23
N ALA A 69 9.97 -18.31 10.60
CA ALA A 69 9.53 -18.60 9.24
C ALA A 69 10.69 -18.64 8.24
N ALA A 70 11.71 -17.78 8.42
CA ALA A 70 12.91 -17.81 7.59
C ALA A 70 13.78 -19.05 7.86
N ALA A 71 13.94 -19.44 9.13
CA ALA A 71 14.66 -20.65 9.52
C ALA A 71 13.97 -21.93 9.02
N ASP A 72 12.63 -21.96 9.08
CA ASP A 72 11.78 -23.03 8.54
C ASP A 72 11.75 -23.05 7.00
N GLY A 73 12.41 -22.10 6.32
CA GLY A 73 12.40 -22.00 4.86
C GLY A 73 11.08 -21.51 4.25
N LYS A 74 10.11 -21.06 5.07
CA LYS A 74 8.81 -20.56 4.62
C LYS A 74 8.98 -19.28 3.81
N LYS A 75 8.28 -19.19 2.68
CA LYS A 75 8.36 -18.04 1.76
C LYS A 75 6.98 -17.57 1.32
N GLY A 76 6.92 -16.31 0.86
CA GLY A 76 5.72 -15.76 0.23
C GLY A 76 4.50 -15.72 1.15
N LYS A 77 3.43 -16.42 0.75
CA LYS A 77 2.14 -16.43 1.46
C LYS A 77 2.24 -17.16 2.80
N GLU A 78 2.91 -18.29 2.83
CA GLU A 78 3.04 -19.14 4.02
C GLU A 78 3.76 -18.40 5.17
N ALA A 79 4.88 -17.74 4.87
CA ALA A 79 5.58 -16.93 5.86
C ALA A 79 4.71 -15.77 6.38
N ARG A 80 3.93 -15.13 5.51
CA ARG A 80 3.03 -14.04 5.93
C ARG A 80 1.93 -14.53 6.86
N GLU A 81 1.34 -15.68 6.56
CA GLU A 81 0.30 -16.28 7.38
C GLU A 81 0.84 -16.68 8.75
N ALA A 82 2.00 -17.33 8.80
CA ALA A 82 2.67 -17.68 10.06
C ALA A 82 2.99 -16.43 10.92
N ILE A 83 3.51 -15.37 10.31
CA ILE A 83 3.83 -14.11 11.02
C ILE A 83 2.57 -13.42 11.53
N MET A 84 1.51 -13.37 10.72
CA MET A 84 0.24 -12.74 11.10
C MET A 84 -0.47 -13.52 12.21
N ALA A 85 -0.45 -14.85 12.15
CA ALA A 85 -1.00 -15.70 13.21
C ALA A 85 -0.27 -15.47 14.54
N ALA A 86 1.06 -15.40 14.52
CA ALA A 86 1.86 -15.11 15.70
C ALA A 86 1.67 -13.69 16.27
N ALA A 87 1.24 -12.73 15.43
CA ALA A 87 1.01 -11.35 15.85
C ALA A 87 -0.16 -11.22 16.83
N GLY A 88 -1.12 -12.16 16.84
CA GLY A 88 -2.29 -12.10 17.72
C GLY A 88 -3.06 -10.78 17.57
N LEU A 89 -3.39 -10.40 16.34
CA LEU A 89 -4.11 -9.15 16.06
C LEU A 89 -5.54 -9.24 16.61
N SER A 90 -6.00 -8.19 17.27
CA SER A 90 -7.42 -8.06 17.62
C SER A 90 -8.27 -7.88 16.38
N ASP A 91 -9.57 -8.17 16.48
CA ASP A 91 -10.48 -7.99 15.35
C ASP A 91 -10.60 -6.51 14.95
N GLU A 92 -10.59 -5.59 15.92
CA GLU A 92 -10.54 -4.15 15.64
C GLU A 92 -9.27 -3.75 14.86
N GLN A 93 -8.10 -4.32 15.18
CA GLN A 93 -6.87 -4.06 14.44
C GLN A 93 -6.94 -4.60 12.99
N LYS A 94 -7.54 -5.79 12.80
CA LYS A 94 -7.74 -6.39 11.47
C LYS A 94 -8.73 -5.58 10.63
N GLU A 95 -9.83 -5.15 11.23
CA GLU A 95 -10.84 -4.30 10.58
C GLU A 95 -10.25 -2.95 10.20
N ALA A 96 -9.53 -2.31 11.13
CA ALA A 96 -8.85 -1.05 10.87
C ALA A 96 -7.82 -1.16 9.74
N GLN A 97 -7.07 -2.27 9.68
CA GLN A 97 -6.13 -2.53 8.60
C GLN A 97 -6.86 -2.71 7.25
N THR A 98 -7.96 -3.45 7.25
CA THR A 98 -8.80 -3.68 6.06
C THR A 98 -9.41 -2.37 5.56
N ALA A 99 -9.98 -1.57 6.47
CA ALA A 99 -10.54 -0.26 6.17
C ALA A 99 -9.47 0.70 5.66
N ALA A 100 -8.26 0.72 6.25
CA ALA A 100 -7.16 1.56 5.77
C ALA A 100 -6.74 1.15 4.36
N ASN A 101 -6.71 -0.14 4.05
CA ASN A 101 -6.39 -0.65 2.72
C ASN A 101 -7.48 -0.30 1.70
N LYS A 102 -8.75 -0.46 2.07
CA LYS A 102 -9.89 -0.03 1.25
C LYS A 102 -9.83 1.46 0.97
N ALA A 103 -9.54 2.28 1.97
CA ALA A 103 -9.41 3.73 1.80
C ALA A 103 -8.28 4.10 0.81
N ARG A 104 -7.12 3.46 0.93
CA ARG A 104 -6.01 3.66 -0.05
C ARG A 104 -6.41 3.22 -1.46
N PHE A 105 -7.17 2.15 -1.59
CA PHE A 105 -7.65 1.65 -2.88
C PHE A 105 -8.64 2.63 -3.52
N GLU A 106 -9.64 3.08 -2.78
CA GLU A 106 -10.64 4.05 -3.24
C GLU A 106 -10.00 5.38 -3.65
N PHE A 107 -9.04 5.90 -2.86
CA PHE A 107 -8.25 7.05 -3.26
C PHE A 107 -7.51 6.80 -4.59
N GLY A 108 -6.89 5.63 -4.75
CA GLY A 108 -6.23 5.24 -6.00
C GLY A 108 -7.19 5.21 -7.20
N GLN A 109 -8.43 4.78 -7.00
CA GLN A 109 -9.48 4.81 -8.03
C GLN A 109 -9.90 6.24 -8.36
N ALA A 110 -10.13 7.09 -7.36
CA ALA A 110 -10.48 8.49 -7.54
C ALA A 110 -9.39 9.25 -8.33
N VAL A 111 -8.11 9.03 -7.98
CA VAL A 111 -6.99 9.57 -8.75
C VAL A 111 -6.99 9.06 -10.19
N ASN A 112 -7.20 7.76 -10.41
CA ASN A 112 -7.23 7.21 -11.76
C ASN A 112 -8.40 7.76 -12.58
N ALA A 113 -9.54 8.08 -11.96
CA ALA A 113 -10.68 8.68 -12.65
C ALA A 113 -10.37 10.09 -13.21
N LEU A 114 -9.43 10.81 -12.60
CA LEU A 114 -8.98 12.13 -13.09
C LEU A 114 -8.05 12.06 -14.31
N LEU A 115 -7.51 10.90 -14.63
CA LEU A 115 -6.52 10.72 -15.68
C LEU A 115 -7.16 10.33 -17.01
N THR A 116 -6.66 10.90 -18.10
CA THR A 116 -7.01 10.45 -19.45
C THR A 116 -6.45 9.06 -19.73
N ALA A 117 -6.91 8.41 -20.80
CA ALA A 117 -6.38 7.11 -21.23
C ALA A 117 -4.88 7.16 -21.51
N GLU A 118 -4.41 8.21 -22.19
CA GLU A 118 -3.00 8.42 -22.51
C GLU A 118 -2.16 8.64 -21.24
N GLN A 119 -2.66 9.43 -20.28
CA GLN A 119 -1.96 9.67 -19.02
C GLN A 119 -1.86 8.38 -18.18
N LYS A 120 -2.91 7.55 -18.18
CA LYS A 120 -2.88 6.22 -17.53
C LYS A 120 -1.83 5.32 -18.17
N GLU A 121 -1.76 5.32 -19.50
CA GLU A 121 -0.77 4.54 -20.23
C GLU A 121 0.65 4.99 -19.92
N LYS A 122 0.93 6.30 -20.02
CA LYS A 122 2.25 6.89 -19.70
C LYS A 122 2.66 6.64 -18.25
N ALA A 123 1.71 6.68 -17.31
CA ALA A 123 1.92 6.36 -15.91
C ALA A 123 2.07 4.85 -15.62
N GLY A 124 1.86 3.98 -16.60
CA GLY A 124 1.83 2.53 -16.41
C GLY A 124 0.65 2.05 -15.55
N VAL A 125 -0.40 2.86 -15.42
CA VAL A 125 -1.64 2.52 -14.71
C VAL A 125 -2.44 1.57 -15.61
N ARG A 126 -2.17 0.27 -15.46
CA ARG A 126 -2.92 -0.78 -16.14
C ARG A 126 -4.19 -1.10 -15.35
N ALA A 127 -5.30 -1.28 -16.07
CA ALA A 127 -6.49 -1.91 -15.51
C ALA A 127 -6.10 -3.24 -14.85
N PRO A 128 -6.78 -3.65 -13.76
CA PRO A 128 -6.48 -4.91 -13.10
C PRO A 128 -6.55 -6.03 -14.14
N LYS A 129 -5.40 -6.63 -14.47
CA LYS A 129 -5.37 -7.82 -15.33
C LYS A 129 -6.23 -8.87 -14.63
N LYS A 130 -7.31 -9.32 -15.30
CA LYS A 130 -8.06 -10.51 -14.88
C LYS A 130 -7.06 -11.59 -14.49
N LYS A 131 -7.27 -12.18 -13.31
CA LYS A 131 -6.43 -13.18 -12.66
C LYS A 131 -6.33 -14.42 -13.55
N GLY A 132 -5.43 -14.39 -14.54
CA GLY A 132 -5.30 -15.42 -15.57
C GLY A 132 -4.17 -15.19 -16.58
N ALA A 133 -3.76 -13.95 -16.84
CA ALA A 133 -2.71 -13.64 -17.83
C ALA A 133 -1.27 -13.73 -17.27
N LYS A 134 -0.97 -14.71 -16.43
CA LYS A 134 0.38 -14.99 -15.91
C LYS A 134 0.76 -16.48 -16.04
N LYS A 135 0.63 -17.03 -17.24
CA LYS A 135 1.36 -18.24 -17.64
C LYS A 135 1.57 -18.21 -19.16
N LYS A 136 2.62 -17.51 -19.60
CA LYS A 136 3.31 -17.66 -20.90
C LYS A 136 4.39 -16.59 -21.00
N LYS A 137 5.55 -16.85 -20.41
CA LYS A 137 6.89 -16.52 -20.94
C LYS A 137 7.96 -17.05 -19.97
N LYS A 138 8.43 -18.28 -20.22
CA LYS A 138 9.84 -18.67 -20.39
C LYS A 138 9.92 -20.21 -20.44
N GLU A 139 9.56 -20.76 -21.59
CA GLU A 139 10.36 -21.86 -22.17
C GLU A 139 11.35 -21.15 -23.12
N ASP A 140 12.49 -21.78 -23.40
CA ASP A 140 13.69 -21.26 -24.09
C ASP A 140 14.68 -20.48 -23.20
N ALA A 141 15.50 -21.24 -22.48
CA ALA A 141 16.97 -21.26 -22.58
C ALA A 141 17.53 -22.37 -21.68
#